data_AF-A0A2A5H3E7-F1
#
_entry.id   AF-A0A2A5H3E7-F1
#
_cell.length_a   1.000
_cell.length_b   1.000
_cell.length_c   1.000
_cell.angle_alpha   90.00
_cell.angle_beta   90.00
_cell.angle_gamma   90.00
#
_symmetry.space_group_name_H-M   'P 1'
#
loop_
_entity.id
_entity.type
_entity.pdbx_description
1 polymer ?
#
loop_
_entity_poly.entity_id
_entity_poly.type
_entity_poly.pdbx_seq_one_letter_code
_entity_poly.pdbx_strand_id
1 'polypeptide(L)'
;MSKGWTQERRKKQAENILKTRPWEKSTGPKSGAGKRRSSCNSLKHGRYSYKMKDLALALQINREFLAAIKRWELSCYRTDLMKAMKNSQNKQKMN
;
A
#
# COMPACT_ATOMS: atom_id res chain seq x y z
N MET A 1 10.12 18.65 -16.39
CA MET A 1 9.52 17.36 -16.78
C MET A 1 10.60 16.47 -17.37
N SER A 2 10.81 15.27 -16.85
CA SER A 2 11.90 14.41 -17.32
C SER A 2 11.63 13.98 -18.77
N LYS A 3 12.64 14.10 -19.64
CA LYS A 3 12.63 13.56 -21.01
C LYS A 3 12.55 12.04 -20.92
N GLY A 4 11.35 11.49 -20.71
CA GLY A 4 11.08 10.10 -20.35
C GLY A 4 11.57 9.05 -21.36
N TRP A 5 11.21 7.80 -21.08
CA TRP A 5 11.52 6.66 -21.96
C TRP A 5 10.60 6.63 -23.19
N THR A 6 11.00 7.32 -24.26
CA THR A 6 10.37 7.16 -25.59
C THR A 6 10.52 5.72 -26.09
N GLN A 7 9.65 5.28 -26.99
CA GLN A 7 9.69 3.92 -27.55
C GLN A 7 11.02 3.62 -28.24
N GLU A 8 11.56 4.58 -29.00
CA GLU A 8 12.87 4.48 -29.66
C GLU A 8 14.00 4.23 -28.65
N ARG A 9 14.00 4.93 -27.52
CA ARG A 9 15.00 4.74 -26.46
C ARG A 9 14.87 3.36 -25.83
N ARG A 10 13.65 2.89 -25.58
CA ARG A 10 13.41 1.54 -25.07
C ARG A 10 13.91 0.47 -26.03
N LYS A 11 13.68 0.64 -27.34
CA LYS A 11 14.14 -0.29 -28.38
C LYS A 11 15.67 -0.32 -28.46
N LYS A 12 16.32 0.84 -28.55
CA LYS A 12 17.78 0.95 -28.53
C LYS A 12 18.40 0.32 -27.27
N GLN A 13 17.76 0.52 -26.11
CA GLN A 13 18.22 -0.10 -24.87
C GLN A 13 18.03 -1.63 -24.88
N ALA A 14 16.93 -2.13 -25.41
CA ALA A 14 16.69 -3.56 -25.56
C ALA A 14 17.76 -4.21 -26.47
N GLU A 15 18.07 -3.59 -27.61
CA GLU A 15 19.14 -4.02 -28.51
C GLU A 15 20.51 -4.05 -27.80
N ASN A 16 20.83 -3.01 -27.02
CA ASN A 16 22.06 -2.96 -26.23
C ASN A 16 22.13 -4.06 -25.16
N ILE A 17 21.03 -4.31 -24.45
CA ILE A 17 20.94 -5.38 -23.44
C ILE A 17 21.11 -6.76 -24.09
N LEU A 18 20.49 -6.99 -25.25
CA LEU A 18 20.63 -8.23 -26.03
C LEU A 18 22.06 -8.41 -26.55
N LYS A 19 22.73 -7.34 -26.97
CA LYS A 19 24.13 -7.37 -27.41
C LYS A 19 25.11 -7.63 -26.26
N THR A 20 24.89 -7.00 -25.11
CA THR A 20 25.82 -7.08 -23.97
C THR A 20 25.58 -8.30 -23.07
N ARG A 21 24.38 -8.90 -23.12
CA ARG A 21 24.00 -10.13 -22.38
C ARG A 21 24.49 -10.11 -20.93
N PRO A 22 24.22 -9.05 -20.14
CA PRO A 22 24.84 -8.88 -18.83
C PRO A 22 24.55 -10.03 -17.85
N TRP A 23 23.46 -10.78 -18.07
CA TRP A 23 23.12 -11.98 -17.29
C TRP A 23 24.18 -13.09 -17.40
N GLU A 24 24.95 -13.17 -18.48
CA GLU A 24 26.01 -14.18 -18.64
C GLU A 24 27.19 -13.95 -17.69
N LYS A 25 27.43 -12.69 -17.34
CA LYS A 25 28.45 -12.29 -16.36
C LYS A 25 27.89 -12.17 -14.95
N SER A 26 26.65 -12.59 -14.71
CA SER A 26 26.05 -12.52 -13.39
C SER A 26 26.78 -13.46 -12.42
N THR A 27 27.22 -12.91 -11.29
CA THR A 27 27.88 -13.63 -10.19
C THR A 27 26.87 -14.20 -9.19
N GLY A 28 25.58 -14.23 -9.54
CA GLY A 28 24.53 -14.79 -8.71
C GLY A 28 24.67 -16.31 -8.47
N PRO A 29 23.96 -16.84 -7.47
CA PRO A 29 24.04 -18.25 -7.13
C PRO A 29 23.47 -19.15 -8.25
N LYS A 30 24.32 -20.03 -8.79
CA LYS A 30 23.95 -21.01 -9.83
C LYS A 30 23.26 -22.26 -9.28
N SER A 31 23.57 -22.65 -8.03
CA SER A 31 23.03 -23.84 -7.37
C SER A 31 21.68 -23.58 -6.68
N GLY A 32 20.87 -24.64 -6.51
CA GLY A 32 19.61 -24.55 -5.76
C GLY A 32 19.79 -24.08 -4.31
N ALA A 33 20.83 -24.57 -3.63
CA ALA A 33 21.18 -24.13 -2.27
C ALA A 33 21.55 -22.64 -2.23
N GLY A 34 22.33 -22.16 -3.20
CA GLY A 34 22.69 -20.75 -3.29
C GLY A 34 21.48 -19.85 -3.53
N LYS A 35 20.57 -20.25 -4.42
CA LYS A 35 19.31 -19.53 -4.67
C LYS A 35 18.45 -19.42 -3.40
N ARG A 36 18.33 -20.52 -2.64
CA ARG A 36 17.63 -20.54 -1.35
C ARG A 36 18.26 -19.59 -0.33
N ARG A 37 19.59 -19.55 -0.24
CA ARG A 37 20.27 -18.59 0.66
C ARG A 37 20.04 -17.15 0.22
N SER A 38 20.10 -16.87 -1.08
CA SER A 38 19.86 -15.53 -1.62
C SER A 38 18.42 -15.06 -1.39
N SER A 39 17.41 -15.93 -1.50
CA SER A 39 16.02 -15.56 -1.23
C SER A 39 15.78 -15.14 0.23
N CYS A 40 16.52 -15.73 1.19
CA CYS A 40 16.46 -15.35 2.59
C CYS A 40 16.97 -13.91 2.85
N ASN A 41 17.71 -13.27 1.95
CA ASN A 41 18.13 -11.87 2.13
C ASN A 41 16.94 -10.91 2.21
N SER A 42 15.81 -11.24 1.58
CA SER A 42 14.56 -10.47 1.68
C SER A 42 13.97 -10.45 3.10
N LEU A 43 14.30 -11.44 3.93
CA LEU A 43 13.86 -11.50 5.32
C LEU A 43 14.72 -10.62 6.24
N LYS A 44 15.94 -10.27 5.81
CA LYS A 44 16.83 -9.40 6.57
C LYS A 44 16.47 -7.93 6.39
N HIS A 45 16.12 -7.53 5.17
CA HIS A 45 15.91 -6.13 4.80
C HIS A 45 14.71 -5.96 3.86
N GLY A 46 14.19 -4.74 3.77
CA GLY A 46 13.07 -4.41 2.90
C GLY A 46 11.73 -4.95 3.41
N ARG A 47 10.75 -5.03 2.51
CA ARG A 47 9.33 -5.24 2.85
C ARG A 47 9.05 -6.51 3.65
N TYR A 48 9.81 -7.59 3.44
CA TYR A 48 9.56 -8.89 4.07
C TYR A 48 10.31 -9.07 5.39
N SER A 49 11.10 -8.09 5.81
CA SER A 49 11.74 -8.11 7.12
C SER A 49 10.72 -8.04 8.26
N TYR A 50 11.07 -8.63 9.41
CA TYR A 50 10.19 -8.64 10.59
C TYR A 50 9.77 -7.24 11.00
N LYS A 51 10.71 -6.30 11.09
CA LYS A 51 10.42 -4.88 11.42
C LYS A 51 9.37 -4.25 10.50
N MET A 52 9.43 -4.55 9.20
CA MET A 52 8.46 -4.01 8.24
C MET A 52 7.09 -4.69 8.34
N LYS A 53 7.05 -5.99 8.70
CA LYS A 53 5.80 -6.70 8.98
C LYS A 53 5.12 -6.13 10.24
N ASP A 54 5.90 -5.88 11.30
CA ASP A 54 5.39 -5.29 12.54
C ASP A 54 4.83 -3.89 12.30
N LEU A 55 5.55 -3.06 11.53
CA LEU A 55 5.07 -1.75 11.11
C LEU A 55 3.79 -1.85 10.27
N ALA A 56 3.73 -2.79 9.32
CA ALA A 56 2.55 -2.98 8.48
C ALA A 56 1.33 -3.38 9.33
N LEU A 57 1.51 -4.24 10.33
CA LEU A 57 0.47 -4.62 11.27
C LEU A 57 0.01 -3.42 12.11
N ALA A 58 0.94 -2.64 12.67
CA ALA A 58 0.62 -1.45 13.45
C ALA A 58 -0.18 -0.42 12.62
N LEU A 59 0.19 -0.22 11.36
CA LEU A 59 -0.52 0.68 10.45
C LEU A 59 -1.91 0.14 10.08
N GLN A 60 -2.06 -1.18 9.91
CA GLN A 60 -3.36 -1.80 9.67
C GLN A 60 -4.29 -1.58 10.87
N ILE A 61 -3.81 -1.85 12.08
CA ILE A 61 -4.57 -1.64 13.32
C ILE A 61 -4.96 -0.16 13.46
N ASN A 62 -4.02 0.76 13.23
CA ASN A 62 -4.30 2.19 13.28
C ASN A 62 -5.38 2.60 12.25
N ARG A 63 -5.33 2.05 11.03
CA ARG A 63 -6.35 2.29 10.01
C ARG A 63 -7.74 1.83 10.48
N GLU A 64 -7.83 0.65 11.08
CA GLU A 64 -9.09 0.11 11.60
C GLU A 64 -9.64 0.94 12.75
N PHE A 65 -8.76 1.38 13.67
CA PHE A 65 -9.10 2.29 14.76
C PHE A 65 -9.66 3.62 14.25
N LEU A 66 -8.96 4.29 13.32
CA LEU A 66 -9.43 5.54 12.72
C LEU A 66 -10.75 5.36 11.97
N ALA A 67 -10.95 4.22 11.30
CA ALA A 67 -12.21 3.92 10.64
C ALA A 67 -13.35 3.73 11.64
N ALA A 68 -13.10 3.13 12.79
CA ALA A 68 -14.09 2.98 13.87
C ALA A 68 -14.50 4.34 14.44
N ILE A 69 -13.53 5.23 14.72
CA ILE A 69 -13.81 6.59 15.20
C ILE A 69 -14.69 7.34 14.19
N LYS A 70 -14.32 7.33 12.91
CA LYS A 70 -15.10 8.03 11.87
C LYS A 70 -16.53 7.50 11.75
N ARG A 71 -16.73 6.18 11.88
CA ARG A 71 -18.09 5.59 11.89
C ARG A 71 -18.89 6.03 13.10
N TRP A 72 -18.25 6.09 14.27
CA TRP A 72 -18.90 6.53 15.50
C TRP A 72 -19.29 8.01 15.44
N GLU A 73 -18.38 8.88 14.99
CA GLU A 73 -18.63 10.30 14.77
C GLU A 73 -19.84 10.53 13.84
N LEU A 74 -19.88 9.81 12.72
CA LEU A 74 -21.00 9.88 11.77
C LEU A 74 -22.31 9.40 12.39
N SER A 75 -22.25 8.38 13.26
CA SER A 75 -23.41 7.87 13.98
C SER A 75 -23.96 8.88 14.99
N CYS A 76 -23.10 9.54 15.77
CA CYS A 76 -23.49 10.57 16.73
C CYS A 76 -24.17 11.75 16.02
N TYR A 77 -23.56 12.26 14.93
CA TYR A 77 -24.14 13.34 14.14
C TYR A 77 -25.52 12.97 13.56
N ARG A 78 -25.67 11.73 13.08
CA ARG A 78 -26.96 11.22 12.58
C ARG A 78 -28.02 11.16 13.69
N THR A 79 -27.67 10.74 14.90
CA THR A 79 -28.63 10.67 16.01
C THR A 79 -29.10 12.07 16.44
N ASP A 80 -28.20 13.05 16.46
CA ASP A 80 -28.54 14.41 16.87
C ASP A 80 -29.41 15.11 15.83
N LEU A 81 -29.13 14.93 14.54
CA LEU A 81 -30.02 15.38 13.46
C LEU A 81 -31.42 14.76 13.57
N MET A 82 -31.50 13.44 13.83
CA MET A 82 -32.79 12.75 13.98
C MET A 82 -33.60 13.25 15.18
N LYS A 83 -32.93 13.59 16.29
CA LYS A 83 -33.58 14.23 17.45
C LYS A 83 -34.09 15.62 17.11
N ALA A 84 -33.27 16.44 16.44
CA ALA A 84 -33.65 17.79 16.02
C ALA A 84 -34.87 17.78 15.08
N MET A 85 -34.90 16.85 14.11
CA MET A 85 -36.03 16.67 13.20
C MET A 85 -37.33 16.27 13.93
N LYS A 86 -37.26 15.31 14.87
CA LYS A 86 -38.44 14.90 15.67
C LYS A 86 -39.00 16.04 16.52
N ASN A 87 -38.11 16.84 17.14
CA ASN A 87 -38.52 17.99 17.94
C ASN A 87 -39.21 19.07 17.08
N SER A 88 -38.74 19.30 15.85
CA SER A 88 -39.38 20.21 14.90
C SER A 88 -40.78 19.76 14.49
N GLN A 89 -40.97 18.46 14.20
CA GLN A 89 -42.29 17.91 13.84
C GLN A 89 -43.29 17.95 15.01
N ASN A 90 -42.85 17.68 16.23
CA ASN A 90 -43.72 17.79 17.41
C ASN A 90 -44.19 19.24 17.64
N LYS A 91 -43.30 20.22 17.39
CA LYS A 91 -43.64 21.64 17.51
C LYS A 91 -44.66 22.09 16.46
N GLN A 92 -44.61 21.54 15.25
CA GLN A 92 -45.60 21.80 14.20
C GLN A 92 -46.98 21.19 14.47
N LYS A 93 -47.06 20.12 15.28
CA LYS A 93 -48.33 19.46 15.64
C LYS A 93 -49.05 20.10 16.84
N MET A 94 -48.36 20.97 17.59
CA MET A 94 -48.91 21.67 18.76
C MET A 94 -49.46 23.05 18.43
N ASN A 95 -49.24 23.54 17.20
CA ASN A 95 -49.85 24.74 16.64
C ASN A 95 -51.00 24.35 15.72
#